data_AF-A0AAN4PSM0-F1
#
_entry.id   AF-A0AAN4PSM0-F1
#
_cell.length_a   1.000
_cell.length_b   1.000
_cell.length_c   1.000
_cell.angle_alpha   90.00
_cell.angle_beta   90.00
_cell.angle_gamma   90.00
#
_symmetry.space_group_name_H-M   'P 1'
#
loop_
_entity.id
_entity.type
_entity.pdbx_description
1 polymer ?
#
loop_
_entity_poly.entity_id
_entity_poly.type
_entity_poly.pdbx_seq_one_letter_code
_entity_poly.pdbx_strand_id
1 'polypeptide(L)'
;MAQKCHSVNDASAEKMTPAPDTAKEAALLVASEGQPIIQNASEEEYTALERRIRLKVDLRLCTIAGILCSLNLLDSGILSSASVTSMFEDLDLRGSRYSVSIFIFTIASVVAQLPCTVAVRLIGPRIWFALITFCFGLITLCTAFVQNWKQMIALRVLLGFAMSGIYPGLTYLISTWYTRKEQQLRFAFLQSGEVLVLATGTIVNYALNRLDGKAGLRGWRWMFLVQGLITCVLGIITYWWMVDFPEESHKSFYFLSKMEAKVAAQRIQTDRDDVLPEPFSWRKILVNFLDPKLYGFACLFFLLNLVSTSLSYFLPIILQSGMGFSSNQSILLSTPPYYWSVIPVLLTSLIGDTYRVRGPLITFNALCVIVGFLMFGLPSSTEVTVRYIGTFLATGAYVSNWAALNAFMANNVVGQWKRATTAAAVAACNGLGGVAGSYIVRQQEAPQYTTAVWVSIGSHILMIVIVGVFAICFYRCNQQAARGRRVIQNKVGFRYTY
;
A
#
# COMPACT_ATOMS: atom_id res chain seq x y z
N MET A 1 -48.59 70.13 38.14
CA MET A 1 -47.23 70.44 38.65
C MET A 1 -46.26 70.14 37.52
N ALA A 2 -45.90 71.04 36.61
CA ALA A 2 -45.20 72.34 36.75
C ALA A 2 -43.73 72.22 37.21
N GLN A 3 -42.82 72.66 36.31
CA GLN A 3 -41.43 73.15 36.50
C GLN A 3 -40.31 72.11 36.80
N LYS A 4 -39.05 72.21 36.35
CA LYS A 4 -38.23 73.11 35.47
C LYS A 4 -36.87 72.38 35.23
N CYS A 5 -36.28 72.35 34.03
CA CYS A 5 -35.09 73.12 33.55
C CYS A 5 -33.83 73.05 34.45
N HIS A 6 -32.60 72.72 33.99
CA HIS A 6 -31.82 73.28 32.87
C HIS A 6 -30.55 72.46 32.50
N SER A 7 -30.22 72.41 31.18
CA SER A 7 -28.91 72.49 30.44
C SER A 7 -27.63 71.79 30.96
N VAL A 8 -26.75 71.18 30.14
CA VAL A 8 -25.91 71.77 29.07
C VAL A 8 -25.28 70.67 28.16
N ASN A 9 -25.34 70.92 26.84
CA ASN A 9 -24.45 70.62 25.69
C ASN A 9 -23.59 69.33 25.48
N ASP A 10 -23.69 68.92 24.21
CA ASP A 10 -22.63 68.60 23.22
C ASP A 10 -22.11 67.17 23.01
N ALA A 11 -22.12 66.85 21.70
CA ALA A 11 -21.17 66.07 20.93
C ALA A 11 -21.42 64.56 20.69
N SER A 12 -21.66 64.29 19.40
CA SER A 12 -21.14 63.17 18.60
C SER A 12 -21.58 61.74 18.92
N ALA A 13 -22.50 61.26 18.07
CA ALA A 13 -22.66 59.85 17.75
C ALA A 13 -21.39 59.32 17.06
N GLU A 14 -20.57 58.55 17.77
CA GLU A 14 -19.42 57.86 17.22
C GLU A 14 -19.81 56.43 16.79
N LYS A 15 -19.69 56.18 15.49
CA LYS A 15 -19.83 54.84 14.89
C LYS A 15 -18.74 53.93 15.45
N MET A 16 -19.14 52.90 16.16
CA MET A 16 -18.24 51.84 16.64
C MET A 16 -17.76 51.01 15.43
N THR A 17 -16.53 51.25 14.99
CA THR A 17 -15.79 50.40 14.04
C THR A 17 -15.40 49.09 14.74
N PRO A 18 -15.48 47.93 14.06
CA PRO A 18 -15.00 46.68 14.64
C PRO A 18 -13.47 46.65 14.65
N ALA A 19 -12.90 46.14 15.75
CA ALA A 19 -11.46 45.98 15.96
C ALA A 19 -10.80 45.10 14.87
N PRO A 20 -9.54 45.34 14.50
CA PRO A 20 -8.86 44.57 13.45
C PRO A 20 -8.58 43.13 13.91
N ASP A 21 -8.88 42.17 13.04
CA ASP A 21 -8.55 40.75 13.15
C ASP A 21 -7.01 40.58 13.13
N THR A 22 -6.40 40.54 14.32
CA THR A 22 -4.96 40.31 14.51
C THR A 22 -4.46 39.01 13.86
N ALA A 23 -5.35 38.02 13.63
CA ALA A 23 -5.03 36.80 12.91
C ALA A 23 -4.92 36.99 11.38
N LYS A 24 -5.72 37.90 10.78
CA LYS A 24 -5.61 38.27 9.37
C LYS A 24 -4.40 39.14 9.11
N GLU A 25 -4.12 40.10 10.00
CA GLU A 25 -2.92 40.93 9.91
C GLU A 25 -1.65 40.12 10.14
N ALA A 26 -1.63 39.17 11.08
CA ALA A 26 -0.51 38.23 11.22
C ALA A 26 -0.34 37.33 9.98
N ALA A 27 -1.43 36.88 9.35
CA ALA A 27 -1.39 36.11 8.10
C ALA A 27 -0.91 36.97 6.91
N LEU A 28 -1.27 38.25 6.86
CA LEU A 28 -0.83 39.22 5.84
C LEU A 28 0.64 39.64 6.04
N LEU A 29 1.10 39.80 7.27
CA LEU A 29 2.51 40.11 7.61
C LEU A 29 3.44 38.92 7.35
N VAL A 30 3.00 37.69 7.63
CA VAL A 30 3.74 36.47 7.26
C VAL A 30 3.75 36.22 5.75
N ALA A 31 2.75 36.74 5.02
CA ALA A 31 2.74 36.76 3.56
C ALA A 31 3.71 37.79 2.98
N SER A 32 3.94 38.94 3.63
CA SER A 32 4.86 39.97 3.15
C SER A 32 6.36 39.67 3.39
N GLU A 33 6.71 38.97 4.47
CA GLU A 33 8.14 38.70 4.80
C GLU A 33 8.83 37.68 3.87
N GLY A 34 8.09 36.92 3.06
CA GLY A 34 8.65 35.95 2.10
C GLY A 34 8.64 36.40 0.64
N GLN A 35 8.16 37.61 0.33
CA GLN A 35 7.86 38.03 -1.03
C GLN A 35 9.01 38.51 -1.94
N PRO A 36 10.23 38.89 -1.49
CA PRO A 36 11.12 39.65 -2.38
C PRO A 36 11.74 38.84 -3.53
N ILE A 37 11.77 37.50 -3.45
CA ILE A 37 12.35 36.63 -4.49
C ILE A 37 11.28 36.11 -5.46
N ILE A 38 10.05 35.87 -5.00
CA ILE A 38 9.02 35.19 -5.80
C ILE A 38 8.33 36.15 -6.78
N GLN A 39 8.25 37.45 -6.47
CA GLN A 39 7.63 38.44 -7.38
C GLN A 39 8.54 38.84 -8.55
N ASN A 40 9.85 38.56 -8.48
CA ASN A 40 10.85 39.00 -9.47
C ASN A 40 11.58 37.85 -10.19
N ALA A 41 11.27 36.59 -9.87
CA ALA A 41 11.87 35.44 -10.54
C ALA A 41 11.20 35.20 -11.90
N SER A 42 11.98 34.91 -12.93
CA SER A 42 11.43 34.51 -14.24
C SER A 42 10.68 33.17 -14.13
N GLU A 43 9.70 32.91 -15.00
CA GLU A 43 8.99 31.61 -15.03
C GLU A 43 9.95 30.41 -15.15
N GLU A 44 11.08 30.61 -15.84
CA GLU A 44 12.13 29.61 -15.98
C GLU A 44 12.85 29.32 -14.66
N GLU A 45 13.20 30.36 -13.88
CA GLU A 45 13.82 30.21 -12.57
C GLU A 45 12.91 29.53 -11.55
N TYR A 46 11.62 29.87 -11.56
CA TYR A 46 10.62 29.23 -10.71
C TYR A 46 10.47 27.75 -11.07
N THR A 47 10.38 27.42 -12.37
CA THR A 47 10.28 26.03 -12.85
C THR A 47 11.54 25.22 -12.53
N ALA A 48 12.72 25.82 -12.63
CA ALA A 48 13.99 25.18 -12.27
C ALA A 48 14.06 24.91 -10.75
N LEU A 49 13.61 25.84 -9.92
CA LEU A 49 13.51 25.68 -8.48
C LEU A 49 12.55 24.54 -8.10
N GLU A 50 11.35 24.50 -8.71
CA GLU A 50 10.40 23.41 -8.49
C GLU A 50 10.98 22.04 -8.84
N ARG A 51 11.70 21.94 -9.98
CA ARG A 51 12.33 20.67 -10.40
C ARG A 51 13.38 20.23 -9.38
N ARG A 52 14.18 21.18 -8.85
CA ARG A 52 15.20 20.89 -7.84
C ARG A 52 14.58 20.43 -6.52
N ILE A 53 13.54 21.11 -6.04
CA ILE A 53 12.79 20.71 -4.84
C ILE A 53 12.22 19.30 -5.03
N ARG A 54 11.58 19.04 -6.17
CA ARG A 54 11.00 17.73 -6.49
C ARG A 54 12.03 16.61 -6.47
N LEU A 55 13.22 16.83 -7.04
CA LEU A 55 14.29 15.83 -7.01
C LEU A 55 14.79 15.56 -5.58
N LYS A 56 14.91 16.60 -4.73
CA LYS A 56 15.27 16.41 -3.32
C LYS A 56 14.21 15.59 -2.58
N VAL A 57 12.92 15.87 -2.82
CA VAL A 57 11.80 15.13 -2.24
C VAL A 57 11.79 13.69 -2.76
N ASP A 58 11.91 13.49 -4.08
CA ASP A 58 11.94 12.16 -4.71
C ASP A 58 13.08 11.30 -4.13
N LEU A 59 14.29 11.85 -4.01
CA LEU A 59 15.45 11.11 -3.48
C LEU A 59 15.32 10.75 -2.00
N ARG A 60 14.60 11.53 -1.19
CA ARG A 60 14.52 11.29 0.25
C ARG A 60 13.23 10.59 0.68
N LEU A 61 12.09 11.07 0.18
CA LEU A 61 10.76 10.54 0.52
C LEU A 61 10.50 9.21 -0.18
N CYS A 62 10.76 9.09 -1.49
CA CYS A 62 10.49 7.83 -2.19
C CYS A 62 11.44 6.71 -1.77
N THR A 63 12.69 7.03 -1.44
CA THR A 63 13.65 6.02 -0.95
C THR A 63 13.23 5.46 0.41
N ILE A 64 12.93 6.33 1.39
CA ILE A 64 12.52 5.86 2.72
C ILE A 64 11.14 5.22 2.69
N ALA A 65 10.19 5.78 1.93
CA ALA A 65 8.87 5.19 1.76
C ALA A 65 8.99 3.80 1.10
N GLY A 66 9.91 3.63 0.15
CA GLY A 66 10.16 2.35 -0.50
C GLY A 66 10.65 1.32 0.50
N ILE A 67 11.69 1.67 1.25
CA ILE A 67 12.25 0.80 2.31
C ILE A 67 11.19 0.42 3.34
N LEU A 68 10.42 1.40 3.85
CA LEU A 68 9.39 1.15 4.85
C LEU A 68 8.23 0.31 4.31
N CYS A 69 7.79 0.57 3.07
CA CYS A 69 6.81 -0.29 2.40
C CYS A 69 7.36 -1.70 2.22
N SER A 70 8.65 -1.90 1.93
CA SER A 70 9.26 -3.23 1.83
C SER A 70 9.22 -4.02 3.13
N LEU A 71 9.33 -3.34 4.29
CA LEU A 71 9.12 -3.99 5.59
C LEU A 71 7.73 -4.63 5.67
N ASN A 72 6.77 -4.04 4.95
CA ASN A 72 5.50 -4.57 4.44
C ASN A 72 5.42 -6.12 4.32
N LEU A 73 6.34 -6.59 3.49
CA LEU A 73 6.40 -7.98 3.04
C LEU A 73 7.48 -8.77 3.77
N LEU A 74 8.37 -8.09 4.51
CA LEU A 74 9.50 -8.71 5.19
C LEU A 74 9.03 -9.75 6.22
N ASP A 75 7.99 -9.47 7.01
CA ASP A 75 7.42 -10.48 7.93
C ASP A 75 6.94 -11.72 7.19
N SER A 76 6.23 -11.53 6.07
CA SER A 76 5.77 -12.66 5.25
C SER A 76 6.93 -13.47 4.70
N GLY A 77 8.01 -12.81 4.26
CA GLY A 77 9.22 -13.46 3.77
C GLY A 77 9.97 -14.25 4.84
N ILE A 78 10.10 -13.69 6.06
CA ILE A 78 10.71 -14.40 7.20
C ILE A 78 9.86 -15.60 7.58
N LEU A 79 8.55 -15.41 7.79
CA LEU A 79 7.66 -16.47 8.22
C LEU A 79 7.61 -17.61 7.19
N SER A 80 7.51 -17.25 5.92
CA SER A 80 7.54 -18.17 4.78
C SER A 80 8.86 -18.95 4.72
N SER A 81 10.00 -18.30 4.93
CA SER A 81 11.31 -18.98 4.98
C SER A 81 11.47 -19.88 6.21
N ALA A 82 11.00 -19.43 7.37
CA ALA A 82 11.04 -20.17 8.62
C ALA A 82 10.15 -21.42 8.58
N SER A 83 9.06 -21.37 7.81
CA SER A 83 8.07 -22.45 7.71
C SER A 83 8.63 -23.78 7.18
N VAL A 84 9.73 -23.76 6.43
CA VAL A 84 10.40 -24.97 5.90
C VAL A 84 11.56 -25.45 6.77
N THR A 85 11.70 -24.92 7.98
CA THR A 85 12.75 -25.28 8.95
C THR A 85 12.14 -26.04 10.14
N SER A 86 12.86 -26.15 11.24
CA SER A 86 12.38 -26.76 12.49
C SER A 86 11.26 -25.98 13.21
N MET A 87 10.84 -24.82 12.71
CA MET A 87 9.81 -23.96 13.33
C MET A 87 8.50 -24.71 13.65
N PHE A 88 8.07 -25.63 12.78
CA PHE A 88 6.83 -26.39 12.99
C PHE A 88 6.91 -27.31 14.21
N GLU A 89 8.06 -27.96 14.40
CA GLU A 89 8.33 -28.86 15.52
C GLU A 89 8.56 -28.06 16.80
N ASP A 90 9.37 -27.01 16.74
CA ASP A 90 9.77 -26.20 17.90
C ASP A 90 8.59 -25.47 18.55
N LEU A 91 7.57 -25.10 17.76
CA LEU A 91 6.41 -24.33 18.24
C LEU A 91 5.10 -25.12 18.25
N ASP A 92 5.15 -26.41 17.92
CA ASP A 92 3.98 -27.30 17.77
C ASP A 92 2.90 -26.71 16.84
N LEU A 93 3.30 -26.24 15.65
CA LEU A 93 2.41 -25.62 14.66
C LEU A 93 1.65 -26.66 13.83
N ARG A 94 0.96 -27.60 14.49
CA ARG A 94 0.19 -28.65 13.80
C ARG A 94 -1.11 -28.12 13.20
N GLY A 95 -1.50 -28.71 12.06
CA GLY A 95 -2.79 -28.47 11.42
C GLY A 95 -2.93 -27.02 10.93
N SER A 96 -3.97 -26.32 11.40
CA SER A 96 -4.27 -24.95 10.98
C SER A 96 -3.53 -23.87 11.76
N ARG A 97 -2.70 -24.21 12.77
CA ARG A 97 -2.07 -23.21 13.66
C ARG A 97 -1.16 -22.23 12.93
N TYR A 98 -0.44 -22.68 11.89
CA TYR A 98 0.35 -21.79 11.03
C TYR A 98 -0.54 -20.79 10.28
N SER A 99 -1.61 -21.26 9.64
CA SER A 99 -2.62 -20.41 8.99
C SER A 99 -3.28 -19.43 9.96
N VAL A 100 -3.62 -19.86 11.18
CA VAL A 100 -4.17 -19.00 12.24
C VAL A 100 -3.21 -17.87 12.60
N SER A 101 -1.90 -18.11 12.59
CA SER A 101 -0.91 -17.06 12.87
C SER A 101 -0.89 -15.94 11.82
N ILE A 102 -1.01 -16.30 10.55
CA ILE A 102 -1.11 -15.35 9.42
C ILE A 102 -2.44 -14.59 9.51
N PHE A 103 -3.52 -15.33 9.71
CA PHE A 103 -4.89 -14.80 9.83
C PHE A 103 -5.03 -13.74 10.94
N ILE A 104 -4.55 -14.03 12.15
CA ILE A 104 -4.68 -13.12 13.29
C ILE A 104 -3.87 -11.83 13.06
N PHE A 105 -2.68 -11.95 12.45
CA PHE A 105 -1.90 -10.79 12.03
C PHE A 105 -2.69 -9.92 11.04
N THR A 106 -3.34 -10.52 10.03
CA THR A 106 -4.17 -9.78 9.07
C THR A 106 -5.37 -9.09 9.72
N ILE A 107 -6.05 -9.73 10.67
CA ILE A 107 -7.15 -9.07 11.39
C ILE A 107 -6.63 -7.89 12.21
N ALA A 108 -5.56 -8.09 12.97
CA ALA A 108 -4.99 -7.04 13.80
C ALA A 108 -4.55 -5.84 12.95
N SER A 109 -3.96 -6.07 11.78
CA SER A 109 -3.56 -5.00 10.87
C SER A 109 -4.74 -4.24 10.28
N VAL A 110 -5.82 -4.93 9.86
CA VAL A 110 -7.03 -4.28 9.33
C VAL A 110 -7.72 -3.42 10.40
N VAL A 111 -7.87 -3.92 11.62
CA VAL A 111 -8.50 -3.18 12.73
C VAL A 111 -7.67 -1.94 13.09
N ALA A 112 -6.35 -2.07 13.10
CA ALA A 112 -5.44 -0.99 13.47
C ALA A 112 -5.18 0.03 12.35
N GLN A 113 -5.60 -0.25 11.11
CA GLN A 113 -5.28 0.56 9.94
C GLN A 113 -5.78 2.00 10.05
N LEU A 114 -7.06 2.17 10.40
CA LEU A 114 -7.67 3.49 10.58
C LEU A 114 -7.01 4.30 11.72
N PRO A 115 -6.93 3.78 12.97
CA PRO A 115 -6.33 4.54 14.06
C PRO A 115 -4.86 4.89 13.81
N CYS A 116 -4.06 3.97 13.25
CA CYS A 116 -2.67 4.24 12.93
C CYS A 116 -2.51 5.27 11.81
N THR A 117 -3.43 5.34 10.85
CA THR A 117 -3.41 6.37 9.80
C THR A 117 -3.75 7.76 10.36
N VAL A 118 -4.69 7.84 11.30
CA VAL A 118 -5.02 9.10 11.98
C VAL A 118 -3.84 9.59 12.83
N ALA A 119 -3.15 8.67 13.51
CA ALA A 119 -1.99 8.97 14.34
C ALA A 119 -0.84 9.64 13.56
N VAL A 120 -0.63 9.28 12.28
CA VAL A 120 0.35 9.94 11.39
C VAL A 120 0.13 11.46 11.34
N ARG A 121 -1.14 11.89 11.27
CA ARG A 121 -1.48 13.32 11.19
C ARG A 121 -1.33 14.04 12.53
N LEU A 122 -1.62 13.36 13.63
CA LEU A 122 -1.60 13.95 14.97
C LEU A 122 -0.18 14.07 15.55
N ILE A 123 0.64 13.04 15.36
CA ILE A 123 1.99 12.93 15.95
C ILE A 123 3.07 13.45 14.99
N GLY A 124 2.79 13.44 13.69
CA GLY A 124 3.73 13.79 12.65
C GLY A 124 4.36 12.55 12.00
N PRO A 125 4.57 12.56 10.66
CA PRO A 125 5.11 11.43 9.92
C PRO A 125 6.44 10.92 10.48
N ARG A 126 7.35 11.84 10.79
CA ARG A 126 8.71 11.51 11.18
C ARG A 126 8.80 10.67 12.46
N ILE A 127 8.14 11.14 13.53
CA ILE A 127 8.14 10.44 14.83
C ILE A 127 7.34 9.13 14.71
N TRP A 128 6.17 9.20 14.08
CA TRP A 128 5.28 8.05 13.99
C TRP A 128 5.88 6.92 13.17
N PHE A 129 6.38 7.17 11.96
CA PHE A 129 7.01 6.13 11.13
C PHE A 129 8.26 5.53 11.79
N ALA A 130 9.08 6.34 12.46
CA ALA A 130 10.24 5.83 13.19
C ALA A 130 9.82 4.91 14.34
N LEU A 131 8.83 5.33 15.14
CA LEU A 131 8.33 4.57 16.29
C LEU A 131 7.71 3.24 15.85
N ILE A 132 6.80 3.25 14.87
CA ILE A 132 6.12 2.03 14.43
C ILE A 132 7.10 1.04 13.77
N THR A 133 8.09 1.55 13.02
CA THR A 133 9.13 0.73 12.39
C THR A 133 10.05 0.10 13.43
N PHE A 134 10.46 0.88 14.44
CA PHE A 134 11.25 0.36 15.54
C PHE A 134 10.48 -0.68 16.36
N CYS A 135 9.20 -0.41 16.69
CA CYS A 135 8.34 -1.38 17.36
C CYS A 135 8.17 -2.66 16.54
N PHE A 136 7.95 -2.56 15.23
CA PHE A 136 7.87 -3.71 14.34
C PHE A 136 9.17 -4.54 14.35
N GLY A 137 10.33 -3.89 14.25
CA GLY A 137 11.63 -4.57 14.35
C GLY A 137 11.84 -5.25 15.70
N LEU A 138 11.47 -4.57 16.79
CA LEU A 138 11.61 -5.08 18.16
C LEU A 138 10.73 -6.32 18.38
N ILE A 139 9.47 -6.27 17.96
CA ILE A 139 8.54 -7.42 18.09
C ILE A 139 9.00 -8.58 17.20
N THR A 140 9.52 -8.29 16.00
CA THR A 140 10.12 -9.29 15.11
C THR A 140 11.32 -9.97 15.78
N LEU A 141 12.20 -9.20 16.42
CA LEU A 141 13.33 -9.72 17.20
C LEU A 141 12.86 -10.56 18.38
N CYS A 142 11.84 -10.11 19.12
CA CYS A 142 11.23 -10.89 20.21
C CYS A 142 10.65 -12.24 19.73
N THR A 143 10.23 -12.32 18.45
CA THR A 143 9.69 -13.56 17.87
C THR A 143 10.73 -14.68 17.81
N ALA A 144 12.03 -14.35 17.74
CA ALA A 144 13.11 -15.32 17.81
C ALA A 144 13.18 -16.08 19.14
N PHE A 145 12.63 -15.53 20.22
CA PHE A 145 12.68 -16.11 21.58
C PHE A 145 11.42 -16.88 21.96
N VAL A 146 10.47 -16.99 21.03
CA VAL A 146 9.22 -17.71 21.27
C VAL A 146 9.46 -19.21 21.40
N GLN A 147 8.76 -19.82 22.35
CA GLN A 147 8.84 -21.24 22.66
C GLN A 147 7.52 -21.99 22.43
N ASN A 148 6.40 -21.28 22.31
CA ASN A 148 5.08 -21.89 22.21
C ASN A 148 4.21 -21.16 21.18
N TRP A 149 3.28 -21.88 20.54
CA TRP A 149 2.35 -21.27 19.57
C TRP A 149 1.54 -20.09 20.16
N LYS A 150 1.15 -20.15 21.45
CA LYS A 150 0.39 -19.07 22.10
C LYS A 150 1.16 -17.74 22.13
N GLN A 151 2.46 -17.80 22.41
CA GLN A 151 3.35 -16.64 22.40
C GLN A 151 3.52 -16.10 20.97
N MET A 152 3.62 -17.00 19.97
CA MET A 152 3.65 -16.62 18.55
C MET A 152 2.40 -15.82 18.17
N ILE A 153 1.21 -16.26 18.58
CA ILE A 153 -0.04 -15.54 18.31
C ILE A 153 -0.07 -14.17 18.99
N ALA A 154 0.38 -14.06 20.24
CA ALA A 154 0.45 -12.78 20.93
C ALA A 154 1.35 -11.78 20.17
N LEU A 155 2.54 -12.20 19.74
CA LEU A 155 3.42 -11.35 18.94
C LEU A 155 2.85 -11.03 17.56
N ARG A 156 2.11 -11.96 16.94
CA ARG A 156 1.41 -11.72 15.66
C ARG A 156 0.36 -10.62 15.75
N VAL A 157 -0.39 -10.57 16.84
CA VAL A 157 -1.33 -9.48 17.12
C VAL A 157 -0.57 -8.15 17.22
N LEU A 158 0.49 -8.11 18.04
CA LEU A 158 1.29 -6.89 18.24
C LEU A 158 1.97 -6.41 16.95
N LEU A 159 2.49 -7.33 16.13
CA LEU A 159 3.05 -7.01 14.80
C LEU A 159 2.00 -6.40 13.89
N GLY A 160 0.78 -6.97 13.86
CA GLY A 160 -0.31 -6.43 13.07
C GLY A 160 -0.66 -4.99 13.45
N PHE A 161 -0.71 -4.69 14.76
CA PHE A 161 -0.91 -3.32 15.25
C PHE A 161 0.22 -2.36 14.86
N ALA A 162 1.48 -2.79 14.98
CA ALA A 162 2.64 -1.95 14.66
C ALA A 162 2.73 -1.62 13.16
N MET A 163 2.30 -2.53 12.29
CA MET A 163 2.52 -2.42 10.85
C MET A 163 1.39 -1.73 10.08
N SER A 164 0.18 -1.72 10.66
CA SER A 164 -1.05 -1.29 9.99
C SER A 164 -1.03 0.12 9.40
N GLY A 165 -0.25 1.02 9.98
CA GLY A 165 -0.18 2.43 9.57
C GLY A 165 0.83 2.73 8.47
N ILE A 166 1.75 1.80 8.15
CA ILE A 166 2.89 2.09 7.26
C ILE A 166 2.39 2.42 5.86
N TYR A 167 1.71 1.48 5.20
CA TYR A 167 1.23 1.66 3.83
C TYR A 167 0.22 2.83 3.67
N PRO A 168 -0.91 2.88 4.39
CA PRO A 168 -1.89 3.96 4.23
C PRO A 168 -1.32 5.33 4.66
N GLY A 169 -0.46 5.36 5.68
CA GLY A 169 0.22 6.56 6.13
C GLY A 169 1.18 7.10 5.06
N LEU A 170 1.97 6.23 4.42
CA LEU A 170 2.89 6.64 3.35
C LEU A 170 2.13 7.10 2.11
N THR A 171 1.05 6.40 1.73
CA THR A 171 0.14 6.85 0.67
C THR A 171 -0.40 8.25 0.97
N TYR A 172 -0.79 8.51 2.21
CA TYR A 172 -1.24 9.84 2.64
C TYR A 172 -0.11 10.87 2.55
N LEU A 173 1.08 10.58 3.06
CA LEU A 173 2.22 11.50 3.01
C LEU A 173 2.61 11.86 1.56
N ILE A 174 2.69 10.87 0.67
CA ILE A 174 2.95 11.09 -0.76
C ILE A 174 1.85 11.98 -1.37
N SER A 175 0.59 11.79 -0.98
CA SER A 175 -0.49 12.64 -1.48
C SER A 175 -0.38 14.11 -1.06
N THR A 176 0.38 14.41 0.00
CA THR A 176 0.65 15.78 0.45
C THR A 176 1.86 16.41 -0.25
N TRP A 177 2.80 15.61 -0.76
CA TRP A 177 4.02 16.11 -1.40
C TRP A 177 3.95 16.20 -2.92
N TYR A 178 3.04 15.46 -3.55
CA TYR A 178 2.96 15.33 -5.00
C TYR A 178 1.59 15.68 -5.55
N THR A 179 1.59 16.28 -6.74
CA THR A 179 0.35 16.52 -7.50
C THR A 179 -0.22 15.20 -8.02
N ARG A 180 -1.50 15.19 -8.37
CA ARG A 180 -2.19 13.96 -8.80
C ARG A 180 -1.53 13.27 -10.01
N LYS A 181 -0.94 14.05 -10.92
CA LYS A 181 -0.24 13.54 -12.12
C LYS A 181 1.07 12.85 -11.77
N GLU A 182 1.68 13.20 -10.64
CA GLU A 182 2.99 12.73 -10.24
C GLU A 182 2.95 11.47 -9.41
N GLN A 183 1.91 11.31 -8.58
CA GLN A 183 1.75 10.24 -7.60
C GLN A 183 1.89 8.84 -8.20
N GLN A 184 1.30 8.59 -9.37
CA GLN A 184 1.26 7.26 -9.99
C GLN A 184 2.66 6.67 -10.22
N LEU A 185 3.59 7.46 -10.75
CA LEU A 185 4.95 7.01 -11.01
C LEU A 185 5.68 6.65 -9.71
N ARG A 186 5.47 7.44 -8.65
CA ARG A 186 6.11 7.20 -7.34
C ARG A 186 5.59 5.92 -6.70
N PHE A 187 4.27 5.68 -6.76
CA PHE A 187 3.71 4.41 -6.28
C PHE A 187 4.24 3.20 -7.04
N ALA A 188 4.47 3.31 -8.35
CA ALA A 188 5.07 2.23 -9.14
C ALA A 188 6.51 1.92 -8.70
N PHE A 189 7.34 2.95 -8.46
CA PHE A 189 8.69 2.77 -7.92
C PHE A 189 8.68 2.14 -6.52
N LEU A 190 7.76 2.57 -5.66
CA LEU A 190 7.61 2.02 -4.30
C LEU A 190 7.28 0.53 -4.33
N GLN A 191 6.26 0.13 -5.12
CA GLN A 191 5.87 -1.28 -5.25
C GLN A 191 7.00 -2.12 -5.87
N SER A 192 7.73 -1.58 -6.84
CA SER A 192 8.86 -2.30 -7.46
C SER A 192 10.00 -2.52 -6.44
N GLY A 193 10.30 -1.51 -5.62
CA GLY A 193 11.26 -1.63 -4.52
C GLY A 193 10.81 -2.62 -3.43
N GLU A 194 9.51 -2.67 -3.14
CA GLU A 194 8.89 -3.62 -2.21
C GLU A 194 9.26 -5.07 -2.56
N VAL A 195 9.01 -5.45 -3.81
CA VAL A 195 9.24 -6.81 -4.32
C VAL A 195 10.74 -7.14 -4.38
N LEU A 196 11.59 -6.19 -4.79
CA LEU A 196 13.04 -6.39 -4.85
C LEU A 196 13.63 -6.65 -3.46
N VAL A 197 13.24 -5.85 -2.46
CA VAL A 197 13.72 -6.01 -1.09
C VAL A 197 13.19 -7.29 -0.47
N LEU A 198 11.94 -7.69 -0.75
CA LEU A 198 11.41 -9.00 -0.34
C LEU A 198 12.27 -10.16 -0.87
N ALA A 199 12.57 -10.13 -2.17
CA ALA A 199 13.40 -11.14 -2.81
C ALA A 199 14.81 -11.18 -2.19
N THR A 200 15.45 -10.02 -2.02
CA THR A 200 16.76 -9.94 -1.33
C THR A 200 16.69 -10.43 0.11
N GLY A 201 15.63 -10.12 0.86
CA GLY A 201 15.43 -10.57 2.23
C GLY A 201 15.36 -12.10 2.34
N THR A 202 14.82 -12.76 1.32
CA THR A 202 14.77 -14.22 1.26
C THR A 202 16.16 -14.84 1.04
N ILE A 203 17.04 -14.19 0.26
CA ILE A 203 18.46 -14.59 0.12
C ILE A 203 19.18 -14.47 1.47
N VAL A 204 18.92 -13.39 2.22
CA VAL A 204 19.45 -13.22 3.57
C VAL A 204 18.96 -14.35 4.48
N ASN A 205 17.67 -14.71 4.42
CA ASN A 205 17.14 -15.83 5.20
C ASN A 205 17.81 -17.17 4.85
N TYR A 206 18.11 -17.42 3.58
CA TYR A 206 18.90 -18.59 3.16
C TYR A 206 20.29 -18.63 3.82
N ALA A 207 21.00 -17.50 3.84
CA ALA A 207 22.30 -17.40 4.49
C ALA A 207 22.20 -17.60 6.01
N LEU A 208 21.16 -17.03 6.64
CA LEU A 208 20.90 -17.16 8.07
C LEU A 208 20.51 -18.58 8.47
N ASN A 209 19.80 -19.32 7.62
CA ASN A 209 19.45 -20.71 7.89
C ASN A 209 20.68 -21.62 7.98
N ARG A 210 21.78 -21.27 7.32
CA ARG A 210 23.07 -21.99 7.44
C ARG A 210 23.75 -21.81 8.80
N LEU A 211 23.23 -20.91 9.65
CA LEU A 211 23.66 -20.74 11.04
C LEU A 211 22.87 -21.64 12.00
N ASP A 212 22.03 -22.55 11.50
CA ASP A 212 21.29 -23.51 12.33
C ASP A 212 22.23 -24.31 13.24
N GLY A 213 21.88 -24.35 14.53
CA GLY A 213 22.67 -24.98 15.59
C GLY A 213 23.82 -24.12 16.14
N LYS A 214 24.20 -23.01 15.48
CA LYS A 214 25.24 -22.11 15.99
C LYS A 214 24.71 -21.29 17.17
N ALA A 215 25.55 -21.15 18.19
CA ALA A 215 25.21 -20.49 19.47
C ALA A 215 23.95 -21.04 20.14
N GLY A 216 23.57 -22.30 19.88
CA GLY A 216 22.37 -22.93 20.43
C GLY A 216 21.05 -22.42 19.84
N LEU A 217 21.10 -21.62 18.77
CA LEU A 217 19.93 -21.07 18.09
C LEU A 217 19.61 -21.85 16.81
N ARG A 218 18.32 -22.06 16.58
CA ARG A 218 17.80 -22.66 15.35
C ARG A 218 17.79 -21.66 14.20
N GLY A 219 17.88 -22.14 12.96
CA GLY A 219 17.98 -21.31 11.75
C GLY A 219 16.88 -20.27 11.62
N TRP A 220 15.63 -20.62 11.93
CA TRP A 220 14.52 -19.66 11.91
C TRP A 220 14.66 -18.55 12.95
N ARG A 221 15.21 -18.84 14.13
CA ARG A 221 15.45 -17.83 15.17
C ARG A 221 16.48 -16.81 14.72
N TRP A 222 17.52 -17.23 14.00
CA TRP A 222 18.49 -16.33 13.37
C TRP A 222 17.84 -15.40 12.35
N MET A 223 16.88 -15.89 11.55
CA MET A 223 16.14 -15.07 10.59
C MET A 223 15.39 -13.93 11.30
N PHE A 224 14.57 -14.24 12.30
CA PHE A 224 13.82 -13.23 13.06
C PHE A 224 14.74 -12.26 13.82
N LEU A 225 15.82 -12.77 14.42
CA LEU A 225 16.74 -11.95 15.21
C LEU A 225 17.48 -10.93 14.35
N VAL A 226 18.10 -11.36 13.25
CA VAL A 226 18.91 -10.49 12.39
C VAL A 226 18.03 -9.53 11.60
N GLN A 227 16.94 -10.00 11.01
CA GLN A 227 16.02 -9.14 10.26
C GLN A 227 15.30 -8.15 11.18
N GLY A 228 14.90 -8.58 12.38
CA GLY A 228 14.36 -7.70 13.42
C GLY A 228 15.35 -6.62 13.83
N LEU A 229 16.62 -6.98 14.04
CA LEU A 229 17.68 -6.02 14.37
C LEU A 229 17.94 -5.01 13.25
N ILE A 230 18.06 -5.47 12.00
CA ILE A 230 18.19 -4.58 10.83
C ILE A 230 17.01 -3.61 10.80
N THR A 231 15.81 -4.10 11.06
CA THR A 231 14.60 -3.26 11.04
C THR A 231 14.56 -2.26 12.20
N CYS A 232 15.03 -2.62 13.40
CA CYS A 232 15.21 -1.68 14.51
C CYS A 232 16.15 -0.54 14.12
N VAL A 233 17.30 -0.87 13.52
CA VAL A 233 18.27 0.12 13.05
C VAL A 233 17.66 1.02 11.98
N LEU A 234 16.92 0.45 11.02
CA LEU A 234 16.17 1.21 10.02
C LEU A 234 15.11 2.12 10.65
N GLY A 235 14.42 1.69 11.71
CA GLY A 235 13.47 2.52 12.44
C GLY A 235 14.12 3.74 13.10
N ILE A 236 15.32 3.56 13.67
CA ILE A 236 16.11 4.66 14.24
C ILE A 236 16.58 5.60 13.11
N ILE A 237 17.10 5.05 12.01
CA ILE A 237 17.52 5.84 10.83
C ILE A 237 16.35 6.62 10.22
N THR A 238 15.16 6.01 10.18
CA THR A 238 13.93 6.63 9.67
C THR A 238 13.64 7.93 10.39
N TYR A 239 13.94 8.05 11.68
CA TYR A 239 13.76 9.30 12.40
C TYR A 239 14.59 10.44 11.81
N TRP A 240 15.81 10.21 11.33
CA TRP A 240 16.61 11.29 10.71
C TRP A 240 16.34 11.43 9.22
N TRP A 241 15.95 10.35 8.54
CA TRP A 241 15.76 10.35 7.08
C TRP A 241 14.35 10.76 6.65
N MET A 242 13.32 10.47 7.43
CA MET A 242 11.93 10.79 7.10
C MET A 242 11.70 12.30 6.99
N VAL A 243 10.79 12.67 6.08
CA VAL A 243 10.39 14.05 5.82
C VAL A 243 8.99 14.28 6.40
N ASP A 244 8.80 15.41 7.07
CA ASP A 244 7.49 15.82 7.59
C ASP A 244 6.56 16.36 6.47
N PHE A 245 5.39 16.86 6.84
CA PHE A 245 4.48 17.49 5.88
C PHE A 245 5.14 18.70 5.19
N PRO A 246 4.72 19.08 3.96
CA PRO A 246 5.31 20.20 3.23
C PRO A 246 5.41 21.50 4.05
N GLU A 247 4.37 21.80 4.83
CA GLU A 247 4.27 22.97 5.72
C GLU A 247 5.38 22.99 6.80
N GLU A 248 5.74 21.82 7.30
CA GLU A 248 6.70 21.63 8.40
C GLU A 248 8.05 21.08 7.93
N SER A 249 8.24 20.96 6.61
CA SER A 249 9.41 20.33 6.00
C SER A 249 10.74 21.04 6.28
N HIS A 250 10.68 22.32 6.64
CA HIS A 250 11.83 23.11 7.10
C HIS A 250 12.37 22.64 8.46
N LYS A 251 11.57 21.91 9.26
CA LYS A 251 11.98 21.28 10.52
C LYS A 251 12.65 19.92 10.30
N SER A 252 12.56 19.36 9.09
CA SER A 252 13.24 18.11 8.73
C SER A 252 14.74 18.35 8.56
N PHE A 253 15.57 17.45 9.11
CA PHE A 253 17.03 17.61 9.18
C PHE A 253 17.65 17.76 7.79
N TYR A 254 18.35 18.87 7.51
CA TYR A 254 19.06 19.11 6.24
C TYR A 254 18.22 18.85 4.97
N PHE A 255 16.95 19.28 4.96
CA PHE A 255 16.06 18.98 3.83
C PHE A 255 15.79 20.18 2.92
N LEU A 256 14.88 21.06 3.34
CA LEU A 256 14.47 22.25 2.60
C LEU A 256 14.62 23.49 3.46
N SER A 257 15.00 24.60 2.83
CA SER A 257 14.91 25.91 3.45
C SER A 257 13.44 26.32 3.68
N LYS A 258 13.20 27.28 4.58
CA LYS A 258 11.84 27.84 4.81
C LYS A 258 11.18 28.34 3.52
N MET A 259 11.99 28.90 2.61
CA MET A 259 11.51 29.39 1.31
C MET A 259 11.13 28.25 0.37
N GLU A 260 11.99 27.23 0.23
CA GLU A 260 11.68 26.04 -0.58
C GLU A 260 10.45 25.28 -0.04
N ALA A 261 10.28 25.23 1.28
CA ALA A 261 9.11 24.64 1.94
C ALA A 261 7.80 25.39 1.58
N LYS A 262 7.83 26.73 1.60
CA LYS A 262 6.68 27.56 1.18
C LYS A 262 6.31 27.32 -0.29
N VAL A 263 7.31 27.26 -1.18
CA VAL A 263 7.10 26.97 -2.61
C VAL A 263 6.48 25.58 -2.80
N ALA A 264 7.00 24.57 -2.08
CA ALA A 264 6.47 23.21 -2.13
C ALA A 264 5.01 23.13 -1.64
N ALA A 265 4.67 23.82 -0.55
CA ALA A 265 3.31 23.86 -0.02
C ALA A 265 2.35 24.60 -0.98
N GLN A 266 2.75 25.76 -1.49
CA GLN A 266 1.95 26.55 -2.45
C GLN A 266 1.62 25.75 -3.70
N ARG A 267 2.60 25.05 -4.27
CA ARG A 267 2.39 24.21 -5.46
C ARG A 267 1.27 23.19 -5.27
N ILE A 268 1.24 22.53 -4.10
CA ILE A 268 0.23 21.52 -3.77
C ILE A 268 -1.12 22.19 -3.48
N GLN A 269 -1.11 23.37 -2.87
CA GLN A 269 -2.30 24.15 -2.64
C GLN A 269 -2.93 24.61 -3.96
N THR A 270 -2.16 25.11 -4.93
CA THR A 270 -2.64 25.46 -6.27
C THR A 270 -3.27 24.26 -7.01
N ASP A 271 -2.65 23.07 -6.97
CA ASP A 271 -3.23 21.84 -7.57
C ASP A 271 -4.52 21.38 -6.86
N ARG A 272 -4.73 21.78 -5.59
CA ARG A 272 -5.89 21.40 -4.78
C ARG A 272 -7.01 22.43 -4.82
N ASP A 273 -6.69 23.72 -4.89
CA ASP A 273 -7.64 24.84 -4.92
C ASP A 273 -8.48 24.86 -6.21
N ASP A 274 -7.98 24.25 -7.29
CA ASP A 274 -8.74 23.97 -8.52
C ASP A 274 -9.96 23.04 -8.30
N VAL A 275 -10.11 22.44 -7.12
CA VAL A 275 -11.20 21.53 -6.78
C VAL A 275 -11.87 21.97 -5.49
N LEU A 276 -13.04 22.60 -5.60
CA LEU A 276 -13.94 22.87 -4.46
C LEU A 276 -14.15 21.57 -3.66
N PRO A 277 -13.62 21.45 -2.42
CA PRO A 277 -13.82 20.25 -1.62
C PRO A 277 -15.31 20.14 -1.29
N GLU A 278 -15.92 19.02 -1.68
CA GLU A 278 -17.34 18.83 -1.36
C GLU A 278 -17.52 18.75 0.16
N PRO A 279 -18.51 19.44 0.75
CA PRO A 279 -18.75 19.36 2.18
C PRO A 279 -19.06 17.91 2.59
N PHE A 280 -18.55 17.53 3.76
CA PHE A 280 -18.77 16.20 4.33
C PHE A 280 -20.27 15.94 4.49
N SER A 281 -20.74 14.81 3.95
CA SER A 281 -22.14 14.41 4.03
C SER A 281 -22.27 12.89 4.07
N TRP A 282 -22.80 12.38 5.17
CA TRP A 282 -23.10 10.95 5.31
C TRP A 282 -23.99 10.41 4.18
N ARG A 283 -24.98 11.19 3.75
CA ARG A 283 -25.86 10.80 2.64
C ARG A 283 -25.08 10.60 1.34
N LYS A 284 -24.12 11.48 1.03
CA LYS A 284 -23.28 11.36 -0.18
C LYS A 284 -22.34 10.16 -0.12
N ILE A 285 -21.90 9.75 1.07
CA ILE A 285 -21.09 8.55 1.28
C ILE A 285 -21.96 7.30 1.11
N LEU A 286 -23.10 7.24 1.82
CA LEU A 286 -23.97 6.07 1.85
C LEU A 286 -24.57 5.73 0.47
N VAL A 287 -24.90 6.74 -0.35
CA VAL A 287 -25.39 6.53 -1.72
C VAL A 287 -24.37 5.77 -2.58
N ASN A 288 -23.06 5.87 -2.30
CA ASN A 288 -22.05 5.14 -3.08
C ASN A 288 -22.06 3.62 -2.84
N PHE A 289 -22.61 3.15 -1.71
CA PHE A 289 -22.79 1.71 -1.47
C PHE A 289 -23.86 1.11 -2.39
N LEU A 290 -24.74 1.91 -2.98
CA LEU A 290 -25.69 1.44 -3.99
C LEU A 290 -25.03 1.21 -5.37
N ASP A 291 -23.76 1.59 -5.55
CA ASP A 291 -23.09 1.41 -6.83
C ASP A 291 -22.51 -0.01 -6.98
N PRO A 292 -23.01 -0.83 -7.93
CA PRO A 292 -22.51 -2.19 -8.13
C PRO A 292 -21.02 -2.25 -8.50
N LYS A 293 -20.43 -1.16 -9.04
CA LYS A 293 -18.99 -1.11 -9.34
C LYS A 293 -18.14 -1.29 -8.08
N LEU A 294 -18.59 -0.77 -6.95
CA LEU A 294 -17.87 -0.89 -5.68
C LEU A 294 -17.65 -2.36 -5.32
N TYR A 295 -18.72 -3.16 -5.37
CA TYR A 295 -18.64 -4.59 -5.05
C TYR A 295 -17.81 -5.38 -6.05
N GLY A 296 -17.88 -5.05 -7.35
CA GLY A 296 -17.03 -5.68 -8.35
C GLY A 296 -15.55 -5.39 -8.12
N PHE A 297 -15.15 -4.13 -7.88
CA PHE A 297 -13.76 -3.81 -7.53
C PHE A 297 -13.32 -4.47 -6.22
N ALA A 298 -14.15 -4.44 -5.19
CA ALA A 298 -13.87 -5.08 -3.91
C ALA A 298 -13.64 -6.60 -4.06
N CYS A 299 -14.46 -7.27 -4.90
CA CYS A 299 -14.29 -8.67 -5.23
C CYS A 299 -13.00 -8.95 -6.01
N LEU A 300 -12.65 -8.13 -7.01
CA LEU A 300 -11.40 -8.27 -7.76
C LEU A 300 -10.17 -8.23 -6.84
N PHE A 301 -10.11 -7.28 -5.90
CA PHE A 301 -9.00 -7.17 -4.94
C PHE A 301 -9.00 -8.28 -3.89
N PHE A 302 -10.17 -8.81 -3.51
CA PHE A 302 -10.27 -10.00 -2.65
C PHE A 302 -9.66 -11.23 -3.34
N LEU A 303 -10.06 -11.49 -4.60
CA LEU A 303 -9.60 -12.65 -5.38
C LEU A 303 -8.10 -12.58 -5.67
N LEU A 304 -7.59 -11.37 -5.95
CA LEU A 304 -6.16 -11.16 -6.17
C LEU A 304 -5.34 -11.41 -4.89
N ASN A 305 -5.78 -10.85 -3.74
CA ASN A 305 -5.02 -10.99 -2.50
C ASN A 305 -5.06 -12.41 -1.92
N LEU A 306 -6.13 -13.16 -2.20
CA LEU A 306 -6.23 -14.58 -1.87
C LEU A 306 -5.05 -15.37 -2.45
N VAL A 307 -4.75 -15.19 -3.73
CA VAL A 307 -3.63 -15.89 -4.38
C VAL A 307 -2.28 -15.32 -3.97
N SER A 308 -2.18 -13.99 -3.87
CA SER A 308 -0.97 -13.28 -3.42
C SER A 308 -0.52 -13.77 -2.04
N THR A 309 -1.44 -13.86 -1.08
CA THR A 309 -1.13 -14.30 0.29
C THR A 309 -0.74 -15.78 0.32
N SER A 310 -1.45 -16.62 -0.42
CA SER A 310 -1.14 -18.05 -0.51
C SER A 310 0.27 -18.30 -1.05
N LEU A 311 0.67 -17.65 -2.14
CA LEU A 311 2.02 -17.85 -2.68
C LEU A 311 3.09 -17.25 -1.75
N SER A 312 2.88 -16.04 -1.21
CA SER A 312 3.89 -15.41 -0.35
C SER A 312 4.21 -16.18 0.93
N TYR A 313 3.22 -16.78 1.59
CA TYR A 313 3.45 -17.47 2.87
C TYR A 313 3.78 -18.95 2.75
N PHE A 314 3.45 -19.59 1.61
CA PHE A 314 3.51 -21.04 1.48
C PHE A 314 4.39 -21.53 0.33
N LEU A 315 4.92 -20.66 -0.52
CA LEU A 315 5.78 -21.08 -1.65
C LEU A 315 6.96 -21.97 -1.21
N PRO A 316 7.72 -21.65 -0.13
CA PRO A 316 8.75 -22.56 0.37
C PRO A 316 8.19 -23.92 0.80
N ILE A 317 7.06 -23.96 1.52
CA ILE A 317 6.41 -25.22 1.97
C ILE A 317 6.06 -26.09 0.77
N ILE A 318 5.52 -25.46 -0.26
CA ILE A 318 5.18 -26.08 -1.53
C ILE A 318 6.44 -26.65 -2.21
N LEU A 319 7.55 -25.90 -2.25
CA LEU A 319 8.81 -26.36 -2.85
C LEU A 319 9.40 -27.55 -2.05
N GLN A 320 9.35 -27.49 -0.73
CA GLN A 320 9.91 -28.52 0.15
C GLN A 320 9.06 -29.79 0.10
N SER A 321 7.81 -29.70 0.55
CA SER A 321 6.93 -30.86 0.71
C SER A 321 6.27 -31.29 -0.60
N GLY A 322 6.07 -30.36 -1.53
CA GLY A 322 5.44 -30.64 -2.81
C GLY A 322 6.42 -31.10 -3.88
N MET A 323 7.63 -30.53 -3.94
CA MET A 323 8.62 -30.78 -5.01
C MET A 323 9.89 -31.50 -4.51
N GLY A 324 10.01 -31.80 -3.22
CA GLY A 324 11.10 -32.59 -2.66
C GLY A 324 12.42 -31.85 -2.47
N PHE A 325 12.41 -30.51 -2.53
CA PHE A 325 13.61 -29.72 -2.27
C PHE A 325 13.97 -29.70 -0.78
N SER A 326 15.26 -29.58 -0.46
CA SER A 326 15.69 -29.37 0.93
C SER A 326 15.19 -28.03 1.48
N SER A 327 15.22 -27.85 2.81
CA SER A 327 14.84 -26.59 3.47
C SER A 327 15.59 -25.38 2.88
N ASN A 328 16.92 -25.46 2.80
CA ASN A 328 17.77 -24.42 2.24
C ASN A 328 17.48 -24.15 0.76
N GLN A 329 17.30 -25.20 -0.05
CA GLN A 329 16.94 -25.03 -1.46
C GLN A 329 15.57 -24.37 -1.61
N SER A 330 14.59 -24.73 -0.79
CA SER A 330 13.23 -24.18 -0.87
C SER A 330 13.18 -22.70 -0.54
N ILE A 331 13.94 -22.25 0.48
CA ILE A 331 14.10 -20.82 0.78
C ILE A 331 14.73 -20.11 -0.42
N LEU A 332 15.85 -20.61 -0.93
CA LEU A 332 16.56 -19.96 -2.03
C LEU A 332 15.73 -19.92 -3.33
N LEU A 333 15.09 -21.04 -3.70
CA LEU A 333 14.27 -21.18 -4.91
C LEU A 333 12.95 -20.41 -4.83
N SER A 334 12.51 -19.97 -3.66
CA SER A 334 11.38 -19.05 -3.56
C SER A 334 11.73 -17.62 -4.00
N THR A 335 13.02 -17.27 -4.10
CA THR A 335 13.47 -15.92 -4.48
C THR A 335 13.30 -15.59 -5.97
N PRO A 336 13.76 -16.43 -6.93
CA PRO A 336 13.74 -16.07 -8.35
C PRO A 336 12.35 -15.71 -8.93
N PRO A 337 11.23 -16.36 -8.56
CA PRO A 337 9.90 -15.96 -9.04
C PRO A 337 9.54 -14.50 -8.74
N TYR A 338 9.98 -13.97 -7.59
CA TYR A 338 9.75 -12.57 -7.22
C TYR A 338 10.62 -11.60 -8.03
N TYR A 339 11.90 -11.91 -8.29
CA TYR A 339 12.71 -11.10 -9.20
C TYR A 339 12.16 -11.10 -10.63
N TRP A 340 11.75 -12.28 -11.11
CA TRP A 340 11.12 -12.41 -12.42
C TRP A 340 9.86 -11.54 -12.53
N SER A 341 9.08 -11.42 -11.46
CA SER A 341 7.82 -10.67 -11.46
C SER A 341 7.94 -9.20 -11.88
N VAL A 342 9.11 -8.60 -11.70
CA VAL A 342 9.40 -7.21 -12.13
C VAL A 342 9.24 -7.07 -13.65
N ILE A 343 9.65 -8.06 -14.44
CA ILE A 343 9.63 -7.98 -15.91
C ILE A 343 8.18 -7.96 -16.44
N PRO A 344 7.30 -8.93 -16.13
CA PRO A 344 5.89 -8.88 -16.56
C PRO A 344 5.15 -7.63 -16.08
N VAL A 345 5.41 -7.16 -14.85
CA VAL A 345 4.77 -5.96 -14.30
C VAL A 345 5.10 -4.74 -15.14
N LEU A 346 6.39 -4.54 -15.46
CA LEU A 346 6.82 -3.40 -16.28
C LEU A 346 6.26 -3.50 -17.70
N LEU A 347 6.36 -4.67 -18.34
CA LEU A 347 5.86 -4.86 -19.71
C LEU A 347 4.34 -4.60 -19.80
N THR A 348 3.55 -5.22 -18.91
CA THR A 348 2.09 -5.05 -18.92
C THR A 348 1.68 -3.63 -18.55
N SER A 349 2.39 -2.97 -17.64
CA SER A 349 2.13 -1.56 -17.30
C SER A 349 2.43 -0.63 -18.48
N LEU A 350 3.57 -0.82 -19.16
CA LEU A 350 3.95 -0.01 -20.34
C LEU A 350 2.95 -0.18 -21.49
N ILE A 351 2.54 -1.41 -21.79
CA ILE A 351 1.52 -1.71 -22.81
C ILE A 351 0.18 -1.06 -22.41
N GLY A 352 -0.22 -1.19 -21.14
CA GLY A 352 -1.49 -0.64 -20.64
C GLY A 352 -1.56 0.88 -20.68
N ASP A 353 -0.44 1.55 -20.43
CA ASP A 353 -0.34 3.01 -20.50
C ASP A 353 -0.29 3.50 -21.96
N THR A 354 0.46 2.80 -22.83
CA THR A 354 0.62 3.17 -24.25
C THR A 354 -0.69 3.01 -25.02
N TYR A 355 -1.34 1.85 -24.90
CA TYR A 355 -2.56 1.54 -25.64
C TYR A 355 -3.84 1.95 -24.89
N ARG A 356 -3.72 2.43 -23.65
CA ARG A 356 -4.84 2.84 -22.78
C ARG A 356 -5.90 1.74 -22.59
N VAL A 357 -5.49 0.47 -22.69
CA VAL A 357 -6.34 -0.71 -22.47
C VAL A 357 -6.04 -1.30 -21.10
N ARG A 358 -7.07 -1.67 -20.34
CA ARG A 358 -6.89 -2.22 -18.98
C ARG A 358 -7.50 -3.59 -18.82
N GLY A 359 -8.77 -3.79 -19.23
CA GLY A 359 -9.45 -5.08 -19.09
C GLY A 359 -8.73 -6.23 -19.79
N PRO A 360 -8.28 -6.10 -21.06
CA PRO A 360 -7.56 -7.15 -21.75
C PRO A 360 -6.26 -7.57 -21.06
N LEU A 361 -5.54 -6.63 -20.45
CA LEU A 361 -4.30 -6.93 -19.73
C LEU A 361 -4.55 -7.65 -18.41
N ILE A 362 -5.60 -7.25 -17.68
CA ILE A 362 -6.01 -7.95 -16.46
C ILE A 362 -6.40 -9.39 -16.80
N THR A 363 -7.16 -9.59 -17.88
CA THR A 363 -7.54 -10.92 -18.38
C THR A 363 -6.33 -11.74 -18.82
N PHE A 364 -5.38 -11.15 -19.56
CA PHE A 364 -4.15 -11.83 -19.97
C PHE A 364 -3.36 -12.33 -18.76
N ASN A 365 -3.11 -11.45 -17.79
CA ASN A 365 -2.44 -11.82 -16.54
C ASN A 365 -3.24 -12.87 -15.77
N ALA A 366 -4.57 -12.78 -15.74
CA ALA A 366 -5.40 -13.79 -15.10
C ALA A 366 -5.26 -15.18 -15.75
N LEU A 367 -5.20 -15.23 -17.08
CA LEU A 367 -4.93 -16.45 -17.83
C LEU A 367 -3.53 -17.00 -17.53
N CYS A 368 -2.51 -16.14 -17.43
CA CYS A 368 -1.17 -16.57 -17.02
C CYS A 368 -1.17 -17.17 -15.60
N VAL A 369 -1.93 -16.61 -14.66
CA VAL A 369 -2.08 -17.22 -13.32
C VAL A 369 -2.74 -18.59 -13.42
N ILE A 370 -3.82 -18.73 -14.19
CA ILE A 370 -4.50 -20.02 -14.40
C ILE A 370 -3.53 -21.05 -14.98
N VAL A 371 -2.82 -20.70 -16.05
CA VAL A 371 -1.81 -21.58 -16.66
C VAL A 371 -0.70 -21.93 -15.66
N GLY A 372 -0.23 -20.95 -14.89
CA GLY A 372 0.77 -21.16 -13.83
C GLY A 372 0.31 -22.17 -12.79
N PHE A 373 -0.93 -22.06 -12.30
CA PHE A 373 -1.49 -23.02 -11.33
C PHE A 373 -1.81 -24.39 -11.95
N LEU A 374 -2.15 -24.46 -13.24
CA LEU A 374 -2.30 -25.73 -13.95
C LEU A 374 -0.96 -26.45 -14.09
N MET A 375 0.10 -25.73 -14.50
CA MET A 375 1.48 -26.25 -14.54
C MET A 375 2.00 -26.63 -13.16
N PHE A 376 1.51 -25.97 -12.12
CA PHE A 376 1.87 -26.22 -10.75
C PHE A 376 1.21 -27.48 -10.16
N GLY A 377 -0.07 -27.73 -10.48
CA GLY A 377 -0.90 -28.73 -9.82
C GLY A 377 -1.22 -29.99 -10.61
N LEU A 378 -1.20 -29.94 -11.95
CA LEU A 378 -1.55 -31.10 -12.80
C LEU A 378 -0.40 -32.08 -13.05
N PRO A 379 0.87 -31.64 -13.24
CA PRO A 379 1.96 -32.58 -13.49
C PRO A 379 2.19 -33.53 -12.32
N SER A 380 2.68 -34.73 -12.64
CA SER A 380 3.16 -35.69 -11.63
C SER A 380 4.20 -35.04 -10.71
N SER A 381 4.30 -35.53 -9.47
CA SER A 381 5.29 -35.04 -8.50
C SER A 381 6.74 -35.17 -8.99
N THR A 382 6.99 -36.00 -10.01
CA THR A 382 8.28 -36.18 -10.67
C THR A 382 8.66 -35.04 -11.62
N GLU A 383 7.69 -34.29 -12.16
CA GLU A 383 7.91 -33.21 -13.14
C GLU A 383 8.16 -31.86 -12.44
N VAL A 384 9.18 -31.83 -11.58
CA VAL A 384 9.51 -30.67 -10.72
C VAL A 384 9.77 -29.40 -11.52
N THR A 385 10.43 -29.50 -12.68
CA THR A 385 10.76 -28.35 -13.54
C THR A 385 9.50 -27.63 -14.03
N VAL A 386 8.48 -28.37 -14.46
CA VAL A 386 7.22 -27.79 -14.97
C VAL A 386 6.49 -27.06 -13.85
N ARG A 387 6.42 -27.69 -12.67
CA ARG A 387 5.78 -27.11 -11.49
C ARG A 387 6.49 -25.84 -11.02
N TYR A 388 7.83 -25.84 -11.06
CA TYR A 388 8.63 -24.67 -10.72
C TYR A 388 8.44 -23.53 -11.73
N ILE A 389 8.44 -23.79 -13.04
CA ILE A 389 8.12 -22.77 -14.07
C ILE A 389 6.72 -22.20 -13.85
N GLY A 390 5.74 -23.02 -13.44
CA GLY A 390 4.41 -22.57 -13.06
C GLY A 390 4.42 -21.49 -11.96
N THR A 391 5.34 -21.57 -11.00
CA THR A 391 5.49 -20.56 -9.94
C THR A 391 5.97 -19.21 -10.48
N PHE A 392 6.83 -19.17 -11.50
CA PHE A 392 7.28 -17.92 -12.14
C PHE A 392 6.12 -17.25 -12.87
N LEU A 393 5.36 -18.03 -13.63
CA LEU A 393 4.25 -17.53 -14.41
C LEU A 393 3.14 -17.00 -13.49
N ALA A 394 2.76 -17.76 -12.46
CA ALA A 394 1.76 -17.33 -11.49
C ALA A 394 2.22 -16.08 -10.72
N THR A 395 3.47 -16.05 -10.24
CA THR A 395 4.00 -14.94 -9.45
C THR A 395 4.09 -13.66 -10.27
N GLY A 396 4.68 -13.72 -11.47
CA GLY A 396 4.75 -12.55 -12.35
C GLY A 396 3.38 -12.00 -12.73
N ALA A 397 2.41 -12.88 -12.97
CA ALA A 397 1.09 -12.47 -13.42
C ALA A 397 0.22 -11.87 -12.31
N TYR A 398 0.21 -12.42 -11.08
CA TYR A 398 -0.57 -11.81 -9.99
C TYR A 398 0.02 -10.46 -9.56
N VAL A 399 1.36 -10.32 -9.50
CA VAL A 399 2.00 -9.04 -9.19
C VAL A 399 1.67 -8.00 -10.27
N SER A 400 1.63 -8.41 -11.54
CA SER A 400 1.20 -7.53 -12.65
C SER A 400 -0.26 -7.09 -12.51
N ASN A 401 -1.13 -7.96 -12.01
CA ASN A 401 -2.53 -7.64 -11.76
C ASN A 401 -2.75 -6.64 -10.62
N TRP A 402 -1.85 -6.55 -9.64
CA TRP A 402 -1.92 -5.52 -8.60
C TRP A 402 -1.82 -4.11 -9.21
N ALA A 403 -0.85 -3.90 -10.10
CA ALA A 403 -0.71 -2.62 -10.81
C ALA A 403 -1.90 -2.35 -11.74
N ALA A 404 -2.31 -3.36 -12.53
CA ALA A 404 -3.38 -3.22 -13.50
C ALA A 404 -4.75 -2.92 -12.85
N LEU A 405 -5.11 -3.60 -11.75
CA LEU A 405 -6.37 -3.35 -11.03
C LEU A 405 -6.40 -1.98 -10.36
N ASN A 406 -5.29 -1.53 -9.78
CA ASN A 406 -5.19 -0.19 -9.21
C ASN A 406 -5.45 0.88 -10.28
N ALA A 407 -4.82 0.77 -11.45
CA ALA A 407 -5.05 1.67 -12.58
C ALA A 407 -6.50 1.58 -13.09
N PHE A 408 -7.06 0.37 -13.19
CA PHE A 408 -8.42 0.14 -13.66
C PHE A 408 -9.48 0.74 -12.72
N MET A 409 -9.28 0.65 -11.40
CA MET A 409 -10.14 1.30 -10.40
C MET A 409 -10.01 2.82 -10.49
N ALA A 410 -8.79 3.36 -10.51
CA ALA A 410 -8.54 4.80 -10.53
C ALA A 410 -9.18 5.49 -11.75
N ASN A 411 -9.17 4.83 -12.91
CA ASN A 411 -9.73 5.37 -14.16
C ASN A 411 -11.26 5.33 -14.19
N ASN A 412 -11.89 4.35 -13.53
CA ASN A 412 -13.33 4.11 -13.64
C ASN A 412 -14.15 4.62 -12.45
N VAL A 413 -13.50 5.00 -11.35
CA VAL A 413 -14.16 5.57 -10.16
C VAL A 413 -13.93 7.08 -10.11
N VAL A 414 -15.01 7.84 -10.29
CA VAL A 414 -14.99 9.31 -10.36
C VAL A 414 -15.82 9.90 -9.22
N GLY A 415 -15.34 11.01 -8.65
CA GLY A 415 -15.97 11.70 -7.54
C GLY A 415 -15.22 11.48 -6.23
N GLN A 416 -15.08 12.54 -5.43
CA GLN A 416 -14.27 12.55 -4.21
C GLN A 416 -14.76 11.51 -3.20
N TRP A 417 -16.03 11.61 -2.80
CA TRP A 417 -16.64 10.69 -1.82
C TRP A 417 -16.74 9.26 -2.34
N LYS A 418 -16.96 9.09 -3.65
CA LYS A 418 -17.02 7.78 -4.28
C LYS A 418 -15.67 7.08 -4.27
N ARG A 419 -14.59 7.78 -4.65
CA ARG A 419 -13.22 7.25 -4.58
C ARG A 419 -12.85 6.86 -3.16
N ALA A 420 -13.17 7.71 -2.17
CA ALA A 420 -12.91 7.40 -0.77
C ALA A 420 -13.69 6.15 -0.31
N THR A 421 -14.98 6.07 -0.62
CA THR A 421 -15.84 4.93 -0.24
C THR A 421 -15.38 3.64 -0.91
N THR A 422 -15.09 3.67 -2.22
CA THR A 422 -14.60 2.51 -2.95
C THR A 422 -13.23 2.07 -2.46
N ALA A 423 -12.29 2.99 -2.22
CA ALA A 423 -10.97 2.65 -1.68
C ALA A 423 -11.07 1.97 -0.31
N ALA A 424 -11.93 2.46 0.58
CA ALA A 424 -12.14 1.86 1.90
C ALA A 424 -12.75 0.45 1.79
N ALA A 425 -13.79 0.27 0.97
CA ALA A 425 -14.40 -1.03 0.75
C ALA A 425 -13.43 -2.05 0.11
N VAL A 426 -12.66 -1.60 -0.88
CA VAL A 426 -11.61 -2.39 -1.53
C VAL A 426 -10.54 -2.81 -0.53
N ALA A 427 -10.05 -1.90 0.33
CA ALA A 427 -9.07 -2.22 1.36
C ALA A 427 -9.59 -3.28 2.35
N ALA A 428 -10.83 -3.16 2.81
CA ALA A 428 -11.45 -4.14 3.70
C ALA A 428 -11.57 -5.53 3.03
N CYS A 429 -12.08 -5.59 1.80
CA CYS A 429 -12.17 -6.85 1.06
C CYS A 429 -10.81 -7.42 0.67
N ASN A 430 -9.80 -6.57 0.45
CA ASN A 430 -8.42 -7.01 0.26
C ASN A 430 -7.91 -7.74 1.51
N GLY A 431 -8.11 -7.19 2.70
CA GLY A 431 -7.80 -7.87 3.97
C GLY A 431 -8.51 -9.22 4.13
N LEU A 432 -9.80 -9.29 3.79
CA LEU A 432 -10.55 -10.56 3.77
C LEU A 432 -9.97 -11.58 2.77
N GLY A 433 -9.46 -11.11 1.62
CA GLY A 433 -8.77 -11.96 0.65
C GLY A 433 -7.51 -12.59 1.24
N GLY A 434 -6.74 -11.82 2.02
CA GLY A 434 -5.57 -12.33 2.73
C GLY A 434 -5.94 -13.38 3.79
N VAL A 435 -7.03 -13.15 4.52
CA VAL A 435 -7.60 -14.14 5.45
C VAL A 435 -7.92 -15.44 4.71
N ALA A 436 -8.66 -15.38 3.60
CA ALA A 436 -8.99 -16.56 2.82
C ALA A 436 -7.72 -17.26 2.29
N GLY A 437 -6.76 -16.51 1.74
CA GLY A 437 -5.50 -17.02 1.21
C GLY A 437 -4.63 -17.75 2.25
N SER A 438 -4.75 -17.41 3.53
CA SER A 438 -4.02 -18.10 4.60
C SER A 438 -4.49 -19.55 4.87
N TYR A 439 -5.69 -19.93 4.41
CA TYR A 439 -6.29 -21.25 4.66
C TYR A 439 -6.38 -22.17 3.43
N ILE A 440 -6.12 -21.66 2.21
CA ILE A 440 -6.27 -22.49 1.00
C ILE A 440 -5.15 -23.52 0.84
N VAL A 441 -3.96 -23.27 1.41
CA VAL A 441 -2.87 -24.25 1.43
C VAL A 441 -3.00 -25.13 2.67
N ARG A 442 -3.40 -26.37 2.45
CA ARG A 442 -3.67 -27.34 3.51
C ARG A 442 -2.58 -28.39 3.56
N GLN A 443 -1.96 -28.56 4.72
CA GLN A 443 -0.88 -29.54 4.90
C GLN A 443 -1.33 -30.98 4.63
N GLN A 444 -2.61 -31.29 4.88
CA GLN A 444 -3.16 -32.63 4.64
C GLN A 444 -3.23 -32.98 3.15
N GLU A 445 -3.13 -31.99 2.26
CA GLU A 445 -3.21 -32.17 0.80
C GLU A 445 -1.83 -32.18 0.14
N ALA A 446 -0.75 -32.17 0.92
CA ALA A 446 0.59 -32.38 0.40
C ALA A 446 0.66 -33.76 -0.31
N PRO A 447 1.37 -33.89 -1.45
CA PRO A 447 2.24 -32.90 -2.10
C PRO A 447 1.56 -32.02 -3.18
N GLN A 448 0.27 -32.24 -3.45
CA GLN A 448 -0.43 -31.63 -4.60
C GLN A 448 -1.14 -30.33 -4.26
N TYR A 449 -1.55 -30.13 -3.01
CA TYR A 449 -2.26 -28.94 -2.52
C TYR A 449 -3.47 -28.58 -3.41
N THR A 450 -4.33 -29.56 -3.67
CA THR A 450 -5.40 -29.47 -4.66
C THR A 450 -6.37 -28.31 -4.37
N THR A 451 -6.69 -28.02 -3.10
CA THR A 451 -7.53 -26.87 -2.75
C THR A 451 -6.88 -25.56 -3.16
N ALA A 452 -5.59 -25.37 -2.89
CA ALA A 452 -4.89 -24.14 -3.26
C ALA A 452 -4.88 -23.94 -4.78
N VAL A 453 -4.69 -25.01 -5.54
CA VAL A 453 -4.68 -24.99 -7.01
C VAL A 453 -6.06 -24.61 -7.57
N TRP A 454 -7.10 -25.36 -7.23
CA TRP A 454 -8.43 -25.16 -7.80
C TRP A 454 -9.10 -23.86 -7.33
N VAL A 455 -8.88 -23.46 -6.07
CA VAL A 455 -9.39 -22.17 -5.58
C VAL A 455 -8.68 -21.00 -6.27
N SER A 456 -7.37 -21.11 -6.53
CA SER A 456 -6.63 -20.06 -7.26
C SER A 456 -7.05 -19.97 -8.74
N ILE A 457 -7.32 -21.11 -9.39
CA ILE A 457 -7.86 -21.15 -10.75
C ILE A 457 -9.27 -20.56 -10.77
N GLY A 458 -10.15 -21.02 -9.89
CA GLY A 458 -11.54 -20.55 -9.81
C GLY A 458 -11.62 -19.05 -9.51
N SER A 459 -10.76 -18.53 -8.63
CA SER A 459 -10.71 -17.10 -8.32
C SER A 459 -10.33 -16.26 -9.54
N HIS A 460 -9.38 -16.73 -10.36
CA HIS A 460 -8.94 -16.01 -11.56
C HIS A 460 -9.91 -16.18 -12.74
N ILE A 461 -10.63 -17.29 -12.85
CA ILE A 461 -11.76 -17.43 -13.78
C ILE A 461 -12.85 -16.42 -13.41
N LEU A 462 -13.22 -16.33 -12.14
CA LEU A 462 -14.21 -15.35 -11.66
C LEU A 462 -13.73 -13.91 -11.91
N MET A 463 -12.44 -13.64 -11.74
CA MET A 463 -11.83 -12.34 -12.07
C MET A 463 -12.02 -11.99 -13.55
N ILE A 464 -11.77 -12.93 -14.47
CA ILE A 464 -12.00 -12.75 -15.91
C ILE A 464 -13.47 -12.46 -16.20
N VAL A 465 -14.39 -13.19 -15.56
CA VAL A 465 -15.83 -12.97 -15.73
C VAL A 465 -16.23 -11.56 -15.27
N ILE A 466 -15.79 -11.13 -14.08
CA ILE A 466 -16.09 -9.79 -13.55
C ILE A 466 -15.53 -8.69 -14.46
N VAL A 467 -14.28 -8.83 -14.91
CA VAL A 467 -13.65 -7.89 -15.84
C VAL A 467 -14.37 -7.86 -17.18
N GLY A 468 -14.78 -9.03 -17.70
CA GLY A 468 -15.58 -9.13 -18.93
C GLY A 468 -16.94 -8.44 -18.80
N VAL A 469 -17.65 -8.63 -17.69
CA VAL A 469 -18.90 -7.94 -17.38
C VAL A 469 -18.68 -6.43 -17.32
N PHE A 470 -17.64 -5.97 -16.61
CA PHE A 470 -17.28 -4.55 -16.56
C PHE A 470 -16.97 -4.00 -17.94
N ALA A 471 -16.17 -4.70 -18.75
CA ALA A 471 -15.83 -4.28 -20.10
C ALA A 471 -17.07 -4.13 -20.99
N ILE A 472 -17.98 -5.11 -20.97
CA ILE A 472 -19.25 -5.05 -21.73
C ILE A 472 -20.14 -3.90 -21.24
N CYS A 473 -20.30 -3.75 -19.92
CA CYS A 473 -21.10 -2.68 -19.33
C CYS A 473 -20.53 -1.29 -19.65
N PHE A 474 -19.21 -1.12 -19.53
CA PHE A 474 -18.50 0.13 -19.80
C PHE A 474 -18.53 0.47 -21.27
N TYR A 475 -18.32 -0.51 -22.15
CA TYR A 475 -18.46 -0.35 -23.59
C TYR A 475 -19.88 0.11 -23.98
N ARG A 476 -20.92 -0.54 -23.44
CA ARG A 476 -22.32 -0.15 -23.68
C ARG A 476 -22.64 1.25 -23.16
N CYS A 477 -22.16 1.60 -21.96
CA CYS A 477 -22.31 2.94 -21.42
C CYS A 477 -21.61 3.99 -22.30
N ASN A 478 -20.38 3.70 -22.74
CA ASN A 478 -19.63 4.56 -23.63
C ASN A 478 -20.33 4.74 -24.98
N GLN A 479 -20.89 3.68 -25.59
CA GLN A 479 -21.67 3.83 -26.82
C GLN A 479 -22.92 4.70 -26.62
N GLN A 480 -23.68 4.50 -25.55
CA GLN A 480 -24.87 5.31 -25.25
C GLN A 480 -24.52 6.78 -25.05
N ALA A 481 -23.44 7.08 -24.33
CA ALA A 481 -22.94 8.43 -24.14
C ALA A 481 -22.32 9.03 -25.41
N ALA A 482 -21.83 8.21 -26.36
CA ALA A 482 -21.35 8.68 -27.66
C ALA A 482 -22.52 9.10 -28.55
N ARG A 483 -23.65 8.41 -28.40
CA ARG A 483 -24.93 8.74 -29.05
C ARG A 483 -25.73 9.84 -28.32
N GLY A 484 -25.16 10.49 -27.30
CA GLY A 484 -25.84 11.54 -26.51
C GLY A 484 -26.97 11.07 -25.59
N ARG A 485 -27.20 9.76 -25.44
CA ARG A 485 -28.35 9.19 -24.71
C ARG A 485 -28.15 9.09 -23.20
N ARG A 486 -26.92 9.31 -22.71
CA ARG A 486 -26.57 9.16 -21.29
C ARG A 486 -25.36 10.01 -20.92
N VAL A 487 -25.43 10.72 -19.80
CA VAL A 487 -24.25 11.33 -19.16
C VAL A 487 -23.69 10.34 -18.14
N ILE A 488 -22.41 9.97 -18.27
CA ILE A 488 -21.76 9.00 -17.38
C ILE A 488 -21.22 9.72 -16.15
N GLN A 489 -21.52 9.21 -14.95
CA GLN A 489 -21.02 9.75 -13.67
C GLN A 489 -21.27 11.27 -13.49
N ASN A 490 -22.36 11.79 -14.09
CA ASN A 490 -22.70 13.21 -14.09
C ASN A 490 -21.58 14.15 -14.60
N LYS A 491 -20.64 13.62 -15.41
CA LYS A 491 -19.59 14.41 -16.07
C LYS A 491 -19.70 14.32 -17.58
N VAL A 492 -19.86 15.47 -18.23
CA VAL A 492 -19.87 15.57 -19.69
C VAL A 492 -18.48 15.20 -20.22
N GLY A 493 -18.42 14.34 -21.24
CA GLY A 493 -17.17 13.90 -21.87
C GLY A 493 -16.42 12.75 -21.18
N PHE A 494 -16.82 12.32 -19.97
CA PHE A 494 -16.19 11.17 -19.31
C PHE A 494 -16.52 9.85 -20.02
N ARG A 495 -15.50 9.01 -20.19
CA ARG A 495 -15.58 7.68 -20.78
C ARG A 495 -14.94 6.67 -19.85
N TYR A 496 -15.59 5.53 -19.64
CA TYR A 496 -14.97 4.43 -18.92
C TYR A 496 -13.83 3.82 -19.74
N THR A 497 -12.79 3.35 -19.05
CA THR A 497 -11.76 2.50 -19.64
C THR A 497 -12.22 1.05 -19.50
N TYR A 498 -12.22 0.29 -20.59
CA TYR A 498 -12.63 -1.11 -20.61
C TYR A 498 -11.47 -2.06 -20.92
#